data_AF-A0A6U6ENU4-F1
#
_entry.id   AF-A0A6U6ENU4-F1
#
_cell.length_a   1.000
_cell.length_b   1.000
_cell.length_c   1.000
_cell.angle_alpha   90.00
_cell.angle_beta   90.00
_cell.angle_gamma   90.00
#
_symmetry.space_group_name_H-M   'P 1'
#
loop_
_entity.id
_entity.type
_entity.pdbx_description
1 polymer ?
#
loop_
_entity_poly.entity_id
_entity_poly.type
_entity_poly.pdbx_seq_one_letter_code
_entity_poly.pdbx_strand_id
1 'polypeptide(L)'
;MTLLSNTIIAFCLICAPVHSLNVVIAGGTGKVGQTLASRLGPEGHEVTILARNTFLASAPARVSGDYGWVGEVFLRNNPHVRLRDWDGGDLLDIVGKDWVGWQDDALPSADVVVNLVGGFTEQRSMAAERLIRESLRLNPGAPQITLSPIDDDIDLKIKKDRVAMCEQMVSDNCATSACIRAETNDIDGACKQILDIIKNMD
;
A
#
# COMPACT_ATOMS: atom_id res chain seq x y z
N MET A 1 -6.61 -24.56 -61.27
CA MET A 1 -7.43 -25.01 -60.12
C MET A 1 -6.56 -24.98 -58.89
N THR A 2 -6.69 -23.95 -58.06
CA THR A 2 -6.02 -23.90 -56.75
C THR A 2 -6.99 -23.18 -55.80
N LEU A 3 -7.50 -23.93 -54.82
CA LEU A 3 -8.47 -23.45 -53.84
C LEU A 3 -7.78 -22.47 -52.88
N LEU A 4 -8.29 -21.24 -52.81
CA LEU A 4 -8.00 -20.30 -51.72
C LEU A 4 -8.84 -20.71 -50.52
N SER A 5 -8.18 -21.26 -49.50
CA SER A 5 -8.79 -21.63 -48.23
C SER A 5 -8.87 -20.39 -47.34
N ASN A 6 -10.09 -19.94 -47.03
CA ASN A 6 -10.34 -18.84 -46.11
C ASN A 6 -10.27 -19.35 -44.67
N THR A 7 -9.12 -19.17 -44.01
CA THR A 7 -8.98 -19.40 -42.57
C THR A 7 -9.56 -18.21 -41.82
N ILE A 8 -10.78 -18.35 -41.29
CA ILE A 8 -11.36 -17.42 -40.33
C ILE A 8 -10.75 -17.74 -38.96
N ILE A 9 -9.83 -16.91 -38.49
CA ILE A 9 -9.33 -16.97 -37.11
C ILE A 9 -10.34 -16.22 -36.24
N ALA A 10 -11.22 -16.96 -35.58
CA ALA A 10 -12.12 -16.41 -34.57
C ALA A 10 -11.35 -16.24 -33.26
N PHE A 11 -10.85 -15.02 -33.01
CA PHE A 11 -10.20 -14.65 -31.75
C PHE A 11 -11.28 -14.27 -30.73
N CYS A 12 -11.86 -15.27 -30.06
CA CYS A 12 -12.70 -15.02 -28.88
C CYS A 12 -11.79 -14.71 -27.68
N LEU A 13 -11.44 -13.42 -27.53
CA LEU A 13 -10.95 -12.88 -26.26
C LEU A 13 -12.13 -12.82 -25.29
N ILE A 14 -12.35 -13.90 -24.56
CA ILE A 14 -13.10 -13.87 -23.31
C ILE A 14 -12.14 -13.24 -22.28
N CYS A 15 -11.99 -11.92 -22.32
CA CYS A 15 -11.40 -11.20 -21.21
C CYS A 15 -12.44 -11.21 -20.09
N ALA A 16 -12.22 -12.02 -19.06
CA ALA A 16 -12.91 -11.84 -17.80
C ALA A 16 -12.72 -10.37 -17.35
N PRO A 17 -13.74 -9.73 -16.75
CA PRO A 17 -13.56 -8.38 -16.22
C PRO A 17 -12.53 -8.45 -15.08
N VAL A 18 -11.31 -8.04 -15.37
CA VAL A 18 -10.33 -7.71 -14.34
C VAL A 18 -10.91 -6.50 -13.62
N HIS A 19 -11.37 -6.70 -12.39
CA HIS A 19 -11.83 -5.59 -11.57
C HIS A 19 -10.59 -4.79 -11.18
N SER A 20 -10.48 -3.59 -11.74
CA SER A 20 -9.46 -2.63 -11.33
C SER A 20 -9.80 -2.21 -9.91
N LEU A 21 -8.83 -2.37 -8.99
CA LEU A 21 -8.97 -2.00 -7.59
C LEU A 21 -8.20 -0.71 -7.34
N ASN A 22 -8.69 0.10 -6.42
CA ASN A 22 -8.01 1.25 -5.86
C ASN A 22 -7.33 0.84 -4.55
N VAL A 23 -6.02 0.62 -4.59
CA VAL A 23 -5.24 0.19 -3.43
C VAL A 23 -4.55 1.40 -2.79
N VAL A 24 -4.83 1.65 -1.52
CA VAL A 24 -4.16 2.70 -0.73
C VAL A 24 -3.06 2.08 0.10
N ILE A 25 -1.82 2.56 -0.02
CA ILE A 25 -0.65 2.03 0.69
C ILE A 25 -0.06 3.09 1.61
N ALA A 26 -0.32 2.94 2.90
CA ALA A 26 0.33 3.71 3.95
C ALA A 26 1.77 3.23 4.17
N GLY A 27 2.76 4.13 4.13
CA GLY A 27 4.17 3.74 4.24
C GLY A 27 4.72 3.08 2.97
N GLY A 28 4.05 3.26 1.84
CA GLY A 28 4.39 2.61 0.56
C GLY A 28 5.70 3.06 -0.09
N THR A 29 6.39 4.05 0.48
CA THR A 29 7.69 4.53 -0.02
C THR A 29 8.86 3.60 0.29
N GLY A 30 8.69 2.62 1.17
CA GLY A 30 9.69 1.58 1.46
C GLY A 30 9.80 0.51 0.36
N LYS A 31 10.78 -0.40 0.48
CA LYS A 31 11.04 -1.45 -0.53
C LYS A 31 9.83 -2.35 -0.80
N VAL A 32 9.12 -2.77 0.26
CA VAL A 32 7.90 -3.60 0.13
C VAL A 32 6.81 -2.83 -0.61
N GLY A 33 6.56 -1.58 -0.25
CA GLY A 33 5.54 -0.76 -0.89
C GLY A 33 5.80 -0.51 -2.37
N GLN A 34 7.05 -0.20 -2.74
CA GLN A 34 7.45 -0.04 -4.15
C GLN A 34 7.30 -1.34 -4.94
N THR A 35 7.75 -2.46 -4.37
CA THR A 35 7.65 -3.77 -5.02
C THR A 35 6.19 -4.16 -5.21
N LEU A 36 5.37 -4.01 -4.17
CA LEU A 36 3.93 -4.26 -4.23
C LEU A 36 3.24 -3.39 -5.29
N ALA A 37 3.47 -2.07 -5.25
CA ALA A 37 2.89 -1.13 -6.20
C ALA A 37 3.26 -1.47 -7.65
N SER A 38 4.50 -1.91 -7.91
CA SER A 38 4.94 -2.32 -9.25
C SER A 38 4.28 -3.60 -9.77
N ARG A 39 3.82 -4.48 -8.86
CA ARG A 39 3.12 -5.73 -9.20
C ARG A 39 1.63 -5.54 -9.44
N LEU A 40 1.03 -4.56 -8.77
CA LEU A 40 -0.40 -4.25 -8.88
C LEU A 40 -0.76 -3.64 -10.25
N GLY A 41 0.15 -2.89 -10.87
CA GLY A 41 -0.10 -2.23 -12.16
C GLY A 41 -0.36 -3.16 -13.34
N PRO A 42 0.48 -4.19 -13.55
CA PRO A 42 0.22 -5.22 -14.57
C PRO A 42 -1.11 -5.96 -14.40
N GLU A 43 -1.65 -6.00 -13.17
CA GLU A 43 -2.96 -6.57 -12.85
C GLU A 43 -4.10 -5.54 -13.02
N GLY A 44 -3.80 -4.32 -13.46
CA GLY A 44 -4.77 -3.28 -13.78
C GLY A 44 -5.27 -2.47 -12.57
N HIS A 45 -4.63 -2.59 -11.40
CA HIS A 45 -5.03 -1.84 -10.21
C HIS A 45 -4.38 -0.45 -10.15
N GLU A 46 -5.12 0.51 -9.61
CA GLU A 46 -4.66 1.86 -9.30
C GLU A 46 -4.11 1.93 -7.89
N VAL A 47 -2.98 2.60 -7.68
CA VAL A 47 -2.28 2.61 -6.38
C VAL A 47 -2.07 4.04 -5.89
N THR A 48 -2.50 4.31 -4.67
CA THR A 48 -2.18 5.56 -3.96
C THR A 48 -1.18 5.28 -2.84
N ILE A 49 0.04 5.79 -2.96
CA ILE A 49 1.03 5.73 -1.87
C ILE A 49 0.89 6.97 -1.00
N LEU A 50 0.63 6.76 0.30
CA LEU A 50 0.68 7.83 1.29
C LEU A 50 2.13 8.06 1.73
N ALA A 51 2.65 9.25 1.47
CA ALA A 51 4.03 9.64 1.74
C ALA A 51 4.09 10.87 2.65
N ARG A 52 5.07 10.93 3.56
CA ARG A 52 5.31 12.10 4.44
C ARG A 52 5.54 13.40 3.67
N ASN A 53 6.16 13.28 2.50
CA ASN A 53 6.36 14.37 1.58
C ASN A 53 6.45 13.80 0.15
N THR A 54 5.42 14.05 -0.65
CA THR A 54 5.31 13.58 -2.04
C THR A 54 6.36 14.20 -2.94
N PHE A 55 6.66 15.49 -2.79
CA PHE A 55 7.70 16.18 -3.55
C PHE A 55 9.07 15.49 -3.36
N LEU A 56 9.48 15.26 -2.13
CA LEU A 56 10.73 14.56 -1.80
C LEU A 56 10.68 13.08 -2.21
N ALA A 57 9.55 12.42 -2.04
CA ALA A 57 9.38 11.02 -2.44
C ALA A 57 9.48 10.83 -3.97
N SER A 58 9.02 11.81 -4.76
CA SER A 58 9.08 11.80 -6.23
C SER A 58 10.38 12.37 -6.81
N ALA A 59 11.26 12.94 -5.98
CA ALA A 59 12.45 13.64 -6.46
C ALA A 59 13.33 12.72 -7.34
N PRO A 60 13.96 13.24 -8.41
CA PRO A 60 14.79 12.43 -9.31
C PRO A 60 15.93 11.71 -8.59
N ALA A 61 16.48 12.36 -7.57
CA ALA A 61 17.49 11.81 -6.67
C ALA A 61 16.97 11.84 -5.23
N ARG A 62 17.42 10.87 -4.41
CA ARG A 62 17.11 10.84 -2.98
C ARG A 62 17.79 12.02 -2.29
N VAL A 63 16.99 12.91 -1.70
CA VAL A 63 17.48 14.13 -1.05
C VAL A 63 17.82 13.90 0.42
N SER A 64 17.13 12.98 1.11
CA SER A 64 17.40 12.63 2.51
C SER A 64 17.16 11.13 2.78
N GLY A 65 17.84 10.62 3.80
CA GLY A 65 17.59 9.31 4.41
C GLY A 65 16.28 9.27 5.21
N ASP A 66 15.85 10.41 5.74
CA ASP A 66 14.79 10.54 6.74
C ASP A 66 13.39 10.37 6.13
N TYR A 67 13.24 10.78 4.87
CA TYR A 67 12.00 10.62 4.11
C TYR A 67 12.10 9.42 3.18
N GLY A 68 10.96 8.75 2.99
CA GLY A 68 10.84 7.69 1.99
C GLY A 68 11.03 8.24 0.58
N TRP A 69 11.59 7.42 -0.31
CA TRP A 69 11.94 7.81 -1.66
C TRP A 69 11.54 6.73 -2.65
N VAL A 70 10.72 7.12 -3.64
CA VAL A 70 10.24 6.26 -4.73
C VAL A 70 10.96 6.62 -6.03
N GLY A 71 11.14 7.92 -6.28
CA GLY A 71 11.90 8.46 -7.40
C GLY A 71 11.10 8.63 -8.69
N GLU A 72 11.45 9.66 -9.46
CA GLU A 72 10.78 10.02 -10.72
C GLU A 72 10.79 8.86 -11.74
N VAL A 73 11.91 8.12 -11.84
CA VAL A 73 12.04 6.98 -12.76
C VAL A 73 11.03 5.89 -12.44
N PHE A 74 10.81 5.60 -11.16
CA PHE A 74 9.82 4.61 -10.74
C PHE A 74 8.42 5.06 -11.15
N LEU A 75 8.04 6.30 -10.86
CA LEU A 75 6.71 6.82 -11.18
C LEU A 75 6.44 6.82 -12.68
N ARG A 76 7.44 7.20 -13.49
CA ARG A 76 7.34 7.12 -14.95
C ARG A 76 7.12 5.70 -15.46
N ASN A 77 7.73 4.70 -14.81
CA ASN A 77 7.56 3.29 -15.17
C ASN A 77 6.29 2.66 -14.57
N ASN A 78 5.61 3.35 -13.66
CA ASN A 78 4.43 2.88 -12.94
C ASN A 78 3.35 3.99 -12.94
N PRO A 79 2.76 4.32 -14.11
CA PRO A 79 1.84 5.45 -14.23
C PRO A 79 0.51 5.29 -13.46
N HIS A 80 0.18 4.07 -13.04
CA HIS A 80 -0.95 3.74 -12.14
C HIS A 80 -0.66 4.07 -10.66
N VAL A 81 0.57 4.49 -10.33
CA VAL A 81 0.95 4.89 -8.98
C VAL A 81 0.88 6.41 -8.85
N ARG A 82 0.03 6.87 -7.93
CA ARG A 82 0.00 8.27 -7.48
C ARG A 82 0.50 8.38 -6.06
N LEU A 83 1.10 9.53 -5.73
CA LEU A 83 1.54 9.84 -4.38
C LEU A 83 0.56 10.85 -3.74
N ARG A 84 0.34 10.73 -2.43
CA ARG A 84 -0.46 11.68 -1.66
C ARG A 84 0.27 12.04 -0.37
N ASP A 85 0.33 13.34 -0.06
CA ASP A 85 0.95 13.80 1.20
C ASP A 85 0.14 13.26 2.37
N TRP A 86 0.82 12.79 3.40
CA TRP A 86 0.24 12.21 4.59
C TRP A 86 1.13 12.53 5.80
N ASP A 87 0.55 12.87 6.94
CA ASP A 87 1.28 13.17 8.16
C ASP A 87 2.02 11.96 8.77
N GLY A 88 1.65 10.73 8.40
CA GLY A 88 2.34 9.53 8.90
C GLY A 88 2.30 9.37 10.42
N GLY A 89 1.31 9.98 11.09
CA GLY A 89 1.18 9.98 12.55
C GLY A 89 2.05 11.01 13.26
N ASP A 90 2.73 11.91 12.56
CA ASP A 90 3.57 12.96 13.16
C ASP A 90 3.24 14.34 12.58
N LEU A 91 2.65 15.21 13.41
CA LEU A 91 2.32 16.59 13.03
C LEU A 91 3.53 17.52 12.96
N LEU A 92 4.68 17.11 13.50
CA LEU A 92 5.90 17.92 13.59
C LEU A 92 6.90 17.65 12.46
N ASP A 93 6.80 16.51 11.78
CA ASP A 93 7.68 16.09 10.68
C ASP A 93 6.99 16.21 9.30
N ILE A 94 5.96 17.06 9.22
CA ILE A 94 5.23 17.31 7.98
C ILE A 94 5.95 18.38 7.18
N VAL A 95 6.46 18.00 6.02
CA VAL A 95 7.13 18.92 5.10
C VAL A 95 6.27 19.21 3.86
N GLY A 96 5.22 18.42 3.61
CA GLY A 96 4.25 18.67 2.53
C GLY A 96 3.28 19.79 2.87
N LYS A 97 2.87 20.59 1.88
CA LYS A 97 1.86 21.66 2.08
C LYS A 97 0.43 21.12 2.09
N ASP A 98 0.21 19.95 1.49
CA ASP A 98 -1.11 19.40 1.21
C ASP A 98 -1.43 18.17 2.06
N TRP A 99 -0.71 17.93 3.16
CA TRP A 99 -0.92 16.78 4.04
C TRP A 99 -2.33 16.68 4.65
N VAL A 100 -3.09 17.77 4.68
CA VAL A 100 -4.50 17.77 5.10
C VAL A 100 -5.36 17.26 3.94
N GLY A 101 -6.41 16.50 4.26
CA GLY A 101 -7.40 16.04 3.27
C GLY A 101 -7.04 14.72 2.60
N TRP A 102 -5.88 14.13 2.90
CA TRP A 102 -5.49 12.82 2.35
C TRP A 102 -6.56 11.76 2.59
N GLN A 103 -7.21 11.79 3.75
CA GLN A 103 -8.26 10.85 4.09
C GLN A 103 -9.45 10.99 3.15
N ASP A 104 -9.85 12.21 2.82
CA ASP A 104 -11.02 12.50 1.99
C ASP A 104 -10.72 12.27 0.51
N ASP A 105 -9.46 12.36 0.09
CA ASP A 105 -9.02 12.09 -1.29
C ASP A 105 -8.80 10.59 -1.56
N ALA A 106 -8.22 9.85 -0.61
CA ALA A 106 -7.73 8.49 -0.83
C ALA A 106 -8.67 7.40 -0.34
N LEU A 107 -9.36 7.58 0.79
CA LEU A 107 -10.10 6.50 1.44
C LEU A 107 -11.50 6.22 0.88
N PRO A 108 -12.31 7.21 0.42
CA PRO A 108 -13.68 6.95 -0.01
C PRO A 108 -13.80 5.97 -1.18
N SER A 109 -12.80 5.93 -2.05
CA SER A 109 -12.75 5.01 -3.21
C SER A 109 -11.81 3.82 -3.00
N ALA A 110 -11.18 3.68 -1.82
CA ALA A 110 -10.26 2.58 -1.57
C ALA A 110 -11.01 1.24 -1.56
N ASP A 111 -10.58 0.31 -2.40
CA ASP A 111 -11.08 -1.06 -2.36
C ASP A 111 -10.30 -1.87 -1.33
N VAL A 112 -9.01 -1.57 -1.12
CA VAL A 112 -8.15 -2.17 -0.09
C VAL A 112 -7.20 -1.12 0.48
N VAL A 113 -6.97 -1.16 1.79
CA VAL A 113 -5.96 -0.34 2.46
C VAL A 113 -4.86 -1.22 3.02
N VAL A 114 -3.61 -0.93 2.65
CA VAL A 114 -2.42 -1.66 3.09
C VAL A 114 -1.58 -0.76 3.99
N ASN A 115 -1.41 -1.16 5.25
CA ASN A 115 -0.59 -0.50 6.24
C ASN A 115 0.81 -1.11 6.30
N LEU A 116 1.78 -0.43 5.68
CA LEU A 116 3.20 -0.75 5.67
C LEU A 116 4.03 0.24 6.51
N VAL A 117 3.40 0.95 7.45
CA VAL A 117 4.11 1.92 8.28
C VAL A 117 5.20 1.22 9.08
N GLY A 118 6.44 1.54 8.72
CA GLY A 118 7.63 1.04 9.38
C GLY A 118 7.91 1.73 10.72
N GLY A 119 9.09 1.40 11.27
CA GLY A 119 9.51 1.90 12.57
C GLY A 119 8.81 1.21 13.72
N PHE A 120 9.27 1.53 14.93
CA PHE A 120 8.74 0.98 16.18
C PHE A 120 8.60 2.06 17.24
N THR A 121 8.39 3.30 16.80
CA THR A 121 8.16 4.49 17.64
C THR A 121 6.66 4.64 17.93
N GLU A 122 6.31 5.58 18.81
CA GLU A 122 4.91 5.95 19.07
C GLU A 122 4.19 6.47 17.82
N GLN A 123 4.93 7.10 16.90
CA GLN A 123 4.42 7.55 15.59
C GLN A 123 3.76 6.41 14.81
N ARG A 124 4.27 5.18 14.88
CA ARG A 124 3.65 4.03 14.19
C ARG A 124 2.24 3.76 14.73
N SER A 125 2.07 3.82 16.04
CA SER A 125 0.79 3.62 16.69
C SER A 125 -0.20 4.74 16.34
N MET A 126 0.26 5.99 16.35
CA MET A 126 -0.55 7.13 15.92
C MET A 126 -0.95 7.04 14.45
N ALA A 127 -0.03 6.61 13.58
CA ALA A 127 -0.30 6.40 12.17
C ALA A 127 -1.35 5.30 11.95
N ALA A 128 -1.22 4.18 12.65
CA ALA A 128 -2.18 3.08 12.60
C ALA A 128 -3.56 3.52 13.11
N GLU A 129 -3.64 4.12 14.30
CA GLU A 129 -4.88 4.65 14.88
C GLU A 129 -5.58 5.59 13.91
N ARG A 130 -4.86 6.57 13.36
CA ARG A 130 -5.43 7.55 12.44
C ARG A 130 -5.92 6.89 11.15
N LEU A 131 -5.13 5.98 10.55
CA LEU A 131 -5.53 5.28 9.34
C LEU A 131 -6.81 4.47 9.56
N ILE A 132 -6.88 3.71 10.67
CA ILE A 132 -8.05 2.90 11.05
C ILE A 132 -9.26 3.81 11.27
N ARG A 133 -9.12 4.84 12.11
CA ARG A 133 -10.21 5.75 12.47
C ARG A 133 -10.80 6.44 11.25
N GLU A 134 -9.96 6.97 10.37
CA GLU A 134 -10.45 7.65 9.15
C GLU A 134 -11.04 6.65 8.15
N SER A 135 -10.49 5.43 8.06
CA SER A 135 -11.07 4.38 7.20
C SER A 135 -12.46 3.98 7.68
N LEU A 136 -12.68 3.82 8.99
CA LEU A 136 -14.00 3.52 9.54
C LEU A 136 -15.01 4.66 9.31
N ARG A 137 -14.52 5.91 9.32
CA ARG A 137 -15.36 7.08 9.07
C ARG A 137 -15.79 7.19 7.61
N LEU A 138 -14.88 6.95 6.68
CA LEU A 138 -15.08 7.28 5.26
C LEU A 138 -15.42 6.07 4.39
N ASN A 139 -14.86 4.90 4.72
CA ASN A 139 -15.03 3.67 3.95
C ASN A 139 -14.83 2.43 4.85
N PRO A 140 -15.78 2.13 5.74
CA PRO A 140 -15.67 1.01 6.69
C PRO A 140 -15.70 -0.37 6.01
N GLY A 141 -16.04 -0.44 4.72
CA GLY A 141 -16.08 -1.69 3.94
C GLY A 141 -14.73 -2.10 3.36
N ALA A 142 -13.79 -1.16 3.21
CA ALA A 142 -12.46 -1.44 2.66
C ALA A 142 -11.65 -2.35 3.61
N PRO A 143 -11.20 -3.53 3.17
CA PRO A 143 -10.36 -4.38 3.97
C PRO A 143 -9.02 -3.73 4.32
N GLN A 144 -8.54 -4.01 5.53
CA GLN A 144 -7.26 -3.49 6.04
C GLN A 144 -6.23 -4.61 6.14
N ILE A 145 -5.13 -4.49 5.40
CA ILE A 145 -4.00 -5.42 5.46
C ILE A 145 -2.85 -4.72 6.17
N THR A 146 -2.40 -5.27 7.30
CA THR A 146 -1.24 -4.74 8.03
C THR A 146 -0.07 -5.70 7.93
N LEU A 147 1.10 -5.17 7.55
CA LEU A 147 2.34 -5.93 7.52
C LEU A 147 3.24 -5.50 8.68
N SER A 148 3.72 -6.48 9.43
CA SER A 148 4.71 -6.26 10.47
C SER A 148 5.88 -7.25 10.37
N PRO A 149 7.07 -6.91 10.89
CA PRO A 149 8.16 -7.86 11.03
C PRO A 149 7.79 -9.01 11.97
N ILE A 150 8.37 -10.19 11.75
CA ILE A 150 8.35 -11.28 12.74
C ILE A 150 9.04 -10.83 14.03
N ASP A 151 8.67 -11.42 15.16
CA ASP A 151 9.20 -11.02 16.46
C ASP A 151 10.71 -11.24 16.59
N ASP A 152 11.28 -12.20 15.86
CA ASP A 152 12.73 -12.47 15.88
C ASP A 152 13.55 -11.32 15.26
N ASP A 153 12.94 -10.53 14.37
CA ASP A 153 13.56 -9.34 13.77
C ASP A 153 13.43 -8.09 14.65
N ILE A 154 12.80 -8.21 15.82
CA ILE A 154 12.51 -7.09 16.72
C ILE A 154 13.33 -7.25 18.01
N ASP A 155 14.39 -6.45 18.14
CA ASP A 155 15.38 -6.48 19.22
C ASP A 155 14.85 -6.17 20.63
N LEU A 156 13.74 -5.42 20.76
CA LEU A 156 13.24 -4.93 22.05
C LEU A 156 11.76 -5.28 22.28
N LYS A 157 11.44 -5.72 23.51
CA LYS A 157 10.06 -6.04 23.92
C LYS A 157 9.08 -4.88 23.67
N ILE A 158 9.45 -3.65 24.04
CA ILE A 158 8.58 -2.47 23.83
C ILE A 158 8.22 -2.25 22.36
N LYS A 159 9.09 -2.63 21.43
CA LYS A 159 8.81 -2.57 19.99
C LYS A 159 7.82 -3.65 19.58
N LYS A 160 7.96 -4.88 20.11
CA LYS A 160 7.01 -5.99 19.89
C LYS A 160 5.62 -5.64 20.44
N ASP A 161 5.55 -5.10 21.65
CA ASP A 161 4.31 -4.68 22.28
C ASP A 161 3.58 -3.61 21.43
N ARG A 162 4.32 -2.66 20.84
CA ARG A 162 3.76 -1.65 19.93
C ARG A 162 3.22 -2.27 18.64
N VAL A 163 3.94 -3.23 18.06
CA VAL A 163 3.48 -3.94 16.85
C VAL A 163 2.19 -4.69 17.15
N ALA A 164 2.16 -5.47 18.23
CA ALA A 164 0.98 -6.20 18.66
C ALA A 164 -0.21 -5.27 18.92
N MET A 165 0.02 -4.11 19.54
CA MET A 165 -1.01 -3.11 19.75
C MET A 165 -1.58 -2.58 18.42
N CYS A 166 -0.74 -2.34 17.40
CA CYS A 166 -1.23 -1.89 16.09
C CYS A 166 -2.09 -2.96 15.40
N GLU A 167 -1.68 -4.22 15.48
CA GLU A 167 -2.43 -5.35 14.92
C GLU A 167 -3.75 -5.57 15.64
N GLN A 168 -3.74 -5.44 16.97
CA GLN A 168 -4.95 -5.50 17.78
C GLN A 168 -5.92 -4.37 17.41
N MET A 169 -5.43 -3.13 17.22
CA MET A 169 -6.28 -2.02 16.78
C MET A 169 -6.95 -2.32 15.44
N VAL A 170 -6.25 -2.91 14.49
CA VAL A 170 -6.83 -3.26 13.18
C VAL A 170 -7.86 -4.38 13.35
N SER A 171 -7.51 -5.46 14.06
CA SER A 171 -8.38 -6.61 14.27
C SER A 171 -9.66 -6.26 15.03
N ASP A 172 -9.59 -5.36 16.01
CA ASP A 172 -10.75 -5.01 16.84
C ASP A 172 -11.72 -4.06 16.16
N ASN A 173 -11.23 -3.26 15.20
CA ASN A 173 -12.02 -2.18 14.64
C ASN A 173 -12.44 -2.42 13.18
N CYS A 174 -11.72 -3.25 12.41
CA CYS A 174 -11.97 -3.44 10.99
C CYS A 174 -12.65 -4.79 10.72
N ALA A 175 -13.87 -4.76 10.18
CA ALA A 175 -14.69 -5.96 9.93
C ALA A 175 -13.98 -6.98 9.02
N THR A 176 -13.27 -6.49 8.01
CA THR A 176 -12.40 -7.30 7.16
C THR A 176 -10.97 -6.81 7.35
N SER A 177 -10.12 -7.64 7.94
CA SER A 177 -8.72 -7.31 8.11
C SER A 177 -7.81 -8.53 8.08
N ALA A 178 -6.54 -8.31 7.77
CA ALA A 178 -5.50 -9.31 7.85
C ALA A 178 -4.22 -8.69 8.41
N CYS A 179 -3.62 -9.37 9.40
CA CYS A 179 -2.32 -9.02 9.95
C CYS A 179 -1.29 -10.05 9.49
N ILE A 180 -0.30 -9.62 8.71
CA ILE A 180 0.77 -10.45 8.17
C ILE A 180 2.05 -10.20 8.97
N ARG A 181 2.73 -11.28 9.33
CA ARG A 181 4.09 -11.25 9.87
C ARG A 181 5.07 -11.79 8.82
N ALA A 182 6.10 -11.03 8.49
CA ALA A 182 7.12 -11.46 7.52
C ALA A 182 8.53 -11.08 8.00
N GLU A 183 9.54 -11.80 7.50
CA GLU A 183 10.94 -11.42 7.70
C GLU A 183 11.23 -10.07 7.01
N THR A 184 12.02 -9.23 7.65
CA THR A 184 12.35 -7.87 7.17
C THR A 184 13.08 -7.91 5.82
N ASN A 185 13.78 -9.00 5.54
CA ASN A 185 14.53 -9.22 4.30
C ASN A 185 13.73 -9.99 3.23
N ASP A 186 12.59 -10.58 3.58
CA ASP A 186 11.73 -11.33 2.64
C ASP A 186 10.67 -10.42 1.99
N ILE A 187 11.15 -9.49 1.15
CA ILE A 187 10.29 -8.54 0.44
C ILE A 187 9.33 -9.28 -0.49
N ASP A 188 9.81 -10.29 -1.20
CA ASP A 188 9.03 -11.01 -2.21
C ASP A 188 7.94 -11.86 -1.57
N GLY A 189 8.25 -12.56 -0.48
CA GLY A 189 7.27 -13.33 0.28
C GLY A 189 6.23 -12.44 0.95
N ALA A 190 6.63 -11.29 1.50
CA ALA A 190 5.69 -10.31 2.04
C ALA A 190 4.74 -9.77 0.97
N CYS A 191 5.25 -9.36 -0.19
CA CYS A 191 4.42 -8.90 -1.31
C CYS A 191 3.50 -10.00 -1.83
N LYS A 192 3.98 -11.25 -1.90
CA LYS A 192 3.15 -12.40 -2.31
C LYS A 192 1.97 -12.61 -1.37
N GLN A 193 2.22 -12.62 -0.05
CA GLN A 193 1.15 -12.78 0.93
C GLN A 193 0.09 -11.67 0.82
N ILE A 194 0.50 -10.41 0.63
CA ILE A 194 -0.44 -9.30 0.43
C ILE A 194 -1.27 -9.49 -0.85
N LEU A 195 -0.62 -9.84 -1.97
CA LEU A 195 -1.30 -10.06 -3.25
C LEU A 195 -2.27 -11.24 -3.19
N ASP A 196 -1.90 -12.33 -2.52
CA ASP A 196 -2.77 -13.49 -2.35
C ASP A 196 -4.03 -13.09 -1.56
N ILE A 197 -3.91 -12.22 -0.57
CA ILE A 197 -5.07 -11.69 0.17
C ILE A 197 -5.94 -10.81 -0.73
N ILE A 198 -5.34 -9.86 -1.46
CA ILE A 198 -6.08 -8.98 -2.39
C ILE A 198 -6.88 -9.82 -3.41
N LYS A 199 -6.27 -10.86 -3.99
CA LYS A 199 -6.90 -11.74 -4.98
C LYS A 199 -8.05 -12.59 -4.45
N ASN A 200 -8.07 -12.85 -3.14
CA ASN A 200 -9.16 -13.59 -2.50
C ASN A 200 -10.29 -12.66 -2.02
N MET A 201 -10.14 -11.34 -2.17
CA MET A 201 -11.18 -10.35 -1.88
C MET A 201 -12.03 -10.02 -3.12
N ASP A 202 -11.51 -10.30 -4.33
CA ASP A 202 -12.21 -10.24 -5.62
C ASP A 202 -13.09 -11.47 -5.87
#